data_AF-A0A7Y4YT98-F1
#
_entry.id   AF-A0A7Y4YT98-F1
#
_cell.length_a   1.000
_cell.length_b   1.000
_cell.length_c   1.000
_cell.angle_alpha   90.00
_cell.angle_beta   90.00
_cell.angle_gamma   90.00
#
_symmetry.space_group_name_H-M   'P 1'
#
loop_
_entity.id
_entity.type
_entity.pdbx_description
1 polymer ?
#
loop_
_entity_poly.entity_id
_entity_poly.type
_entity_poly.pdbx_seq_one_letter_code
_entity_poly.pdbx_strand_id
1 'polypeptide(L)' 'REDVAQRIETAVRKTLQQGLRTGDIAEVGMQKIGTTAMGDAVVKAL' A
#
# COMPACT_ATOMS: atom_id res chain seq x y z
N ARG A 1 3.82 6.63 21.66
CA ARG A 1 4.40 6.24 20.35
C ARG A 1 3.27 6.12 19.32
N GLU A 2 2.37 7.12 19.24
CA GLU A 2 1.32 7.18 18.20
C GLU A 2 1.88 7.57 16.83
N ASP A 3 3.06 8.20 16.84
CA ASP A 3 3.81 8.68 15.69
C ASP A 3 4.16 7.58 14.68
N VAL A 4 4.64 6.43 15.16
CA VAL A 4 5.04 5.32 14.26
C VAL A 4 3.82 4.66 13.62
N ALA A 5 2.74 4.47 14.39
CA ALA A 5 1.51 3.89 13.88
C ALA A 5 0.88 4.77 12.79
N GLN A 6 0.78 6.08 13.04
CA GLN A 6 0.26 7.04 12.06
C GLN A 6 1.08 7.10 10.77
N ARG A 7 2.41 6.96 10.87
CA ARG A 7 3.28 6.90 9.68
C ARG A 7 3.00 5.68 8.83
N ILE A 8 2.85 4.50 9.45
CA ILE A 8 2.54 3.26 8.75
C ILE A 8 1.15 3.35 8.09
N GLU A 9 0.14 3.83 8.81
CA GLU A 9 -1.20 4.02 8.24
C GLU A 9 -1.20 4.97 7.05
N THR A 10 -0.44 6.07 7.16
CA THR A 10 -0.28 7.04 6.07
C THR A 10 0.40 6.41 4.85
N ALA A 11 1.43 5.60 5.06
CA ALA A 11 2.13 4.90 3.98
C ALA A 11 1.24 3.87 3.26
N VAL A 12 0.40 3.14 4.01
CA VAL A 12 -0.60 2.23 3.44
C VAL A 12 -1.61 3.01 2.61
N ARG A 13 -2.16 4.12 3.12
CA ARG A 13 -3.09 4.98 2.37
C ARG A 13 -2.48 5.51 1.08
N LYS A 14 -1.23 6.00 1.13
CA LYS A 14 -0.49 6.46 -0.06
C LYS A 14 -0.31 5.35 -1.10
N THR A 15 0.08 4.17 -0.65
CA THR A 15 0.24 2.99 -1.53
C THR A 15 -1.08 2.65 -2.23
N LEU A 16 -2.19 2.71 -1.50
CA LEU A 16 -3.51 2.45 -2.09
C LEU A 16 -3.96 3.57 -3.05
N GLN A 17 -3.57 4.82 -2.82
CA GLN A 17 -3.86 5.94 -3.74
C GLN A 17 -3.09 5.83 -5.06
N GLN A 18 -1.96 5.12 -5.08
CA GLN A 18 -1.21 4.83 -6.31
C GLN A 18 -1.89 3.79 -7.21
N GLY A 19 -3.07 3.28 -6.82
CA GLY A 19 -3.79 2.25 -7.59
C GLY A 19 -3.21 0.84 -7.46
N LEU A 20 -2.23 0.64 -6.57
CA LEU A 20 -1.62 -0.66 -6.28
C LEU A 20 -2.54 -1.50 -5.40
N ARG A 21 -2.87 -2.71 -5.82
CA ARG A 21 -3.76 -3.62 -5.09
C ARG A 21 -3.26 -5.05 -5.09
N THR A 22 -3.47 -5.78 -4.01
CA THR A 22 -3.29 -7.22 -3.99
C THR A 22 -4.47 -7.92 -4.66
N GLY A 23 -4.30 -9.20 -5.01
CA GLY A 23 -5.28 -9.94 -5.81
C GLY A 23 -6.67 -10.11 -5.19
N ASP A 24 -6.78 -9.95 -3.89
CA ASP A 24 -8.02 -10.00 -3.10
C ASP A 24 -8.84 -8.70 -3.16
N ILE A 25 -8.22 -7.56 -3.46
CA ILE A 25 -8.85 -6.23 -3.44
C ILE A 25 -8.68 -5.45 -4.75
N ALA A 26 -8.18 -6.09 -5.80
CA ALA A 26 -7.97 -5.45 -7.10
C ALA A 26 -9.27 -5.37 -7.90
N GLU A 27 -9.63 -4.16 -8.34
CA GLU A 27 -10.74 -3.90 -9.26
C GLU A 27 -10.25 -3.69 -10.70
N VAL A 28 -11.19 -3.68 -11.65
CA VAL A 28 -10.90 -3.42 -13.06
C VAL A 28 -10.28 -2.02 -13.21
N GLY A 29 -9.08 -1.96 -13.80
CA GLY A 29 -8.32 -0.72 -13.98
C GLY A 29 -7.31 -0.41 -12.87
N MET A 30 -7.23 -1.23 -11.82
CA MET A 30 -6.19 -1.13 -10.79
C MET A 30 -4.97 -1.99 -11.13
N GLN A 31 -3.80 -1.59 -10.63
CA GLN A 31 -2.57 -2.36 -10.80
C GLN A 31 -2.51 -3.48 -9.75
N LYS A 32 -2.79 -4.71 -10.18
CA LYS A 32 -2.68 -5.91 -9.34
C LYS A 32 -1.20 -6.27 -9.11
N ILE A 33 -0.79 -6.36 -7.85
CA ILE A 33 0.57 -6.71 -7.40
C ILE A 33 0.54 -7.86 -6.38
N GLY A 34 1.69 -8.52 -6.19
CA GLY A 34 1.87 -9.57 -5.19
C GLY A 34 2.27 -9.04 -3.81
N THR A 35 2.41 -9.95 -2.83
CA THR A 35 2.71 -9.62 -1.43
C THR A 35 4.01 -8.85 -1.25
N THR A 36 5.11 -9.31 -1.86
CA THR A 36 6.42 -8.65 -1.76
C THR A 36 6.39 -7.24 -2.33
N ALA A 37 5.81 -7.09 -3.52
CA ALA A 37 5.69 -5.79 -4.18
C ALA A 37 4.83 -4.80 -3.36
N MET A 38 3.79 -5.29 -2.66
CA MET A 38 2.98 -4.45 -1.77
C MET A 38 3.80 -3.98 -0.56
N GLY A 39 4.61 -4.87 0.03
CA GLY A 39 5.53 -4.51 1.11
C GLY A 39 6.54 -3.44 0.68
N ASP A 40 7.17 -3.63 -0.49
CA ASP A 40 8.12 -2.66 -1.05
C ASP A 40 7.47 -1.29 -1.30
N ALA A 41 6.22 -1.28 -1.77
CA ALA A 41 5.47 -0.04 -2.01
C ALA A 41 5.17 0.71 -0.71
N VAL A 42 4.79 0.00 0.35
CA VAL A 42 4.55 0.60 1.67
C VAL A 42 5.86 1.14 2.28
N VAL A 43 6.97 0.40 2.17
CA VAL A 43 8.29 0.87 2.63
C VAL A 43 8.73 2.12 1.87
N LYS A 44 8.47 2.21 0.56
CA LYS A 44 8.74 3.42 -0.23
C LYS A 44 7.86 4.63 0.15
N ALA A 45 6.72 4.39 0.78
CA ALA A 45 5.74 5.43 1.14
C ALA A 45 5.85 5.94 2.60
N LEU A 46 6.72 5.32 3.41
CA LEU A 46 7.03 5.61 4.84
C LEU A 46 7.99 6.80 5.04
#